data_AF-A0A930X1C7-F1
#
_entry.id   AF-A0A930X1C7-F1
#
_cell.length_a   1.000
_cell.length_b   1.000
_cell.length_c   1.000
_cell.angle_alpha   90.00
_cell.angle_beta   90.00
_cell.angle_gamma   90.00
#
_symmetry.space_group_name_H-M   'P 1'
#
loop_
_entity.id
_entity.type
_entity.pdbx_description
1 polymer ?
#
loop_
_entity_poly.entity_id
_entity_poly.type
_entity_poly.pdbx_seq_one_letter_code
_entity_poly.pdbx_strand_id
1 'polypeptide(L)' 'TEYGIAINPARTDLIERFKDSNLPIYTIEELQQLAFDLVGKPQDIPVSDKDEDIVAIVEYRDGSIIDVVRKPL' A
#
# COMPACT_ATOMS: atom_id res chain seq x y z
N THR A 1 5.93 -10.64 2.49
CA THR A 1 5.09 -11.53 1.66
C THR A 1 5.82 -12.85 1.51
N GLU A 2 5.25 -13.82 0.81
CA GLU A 2 5.90 -15.07 0.41
C GLU A 2 7.01 -14.84 -0.63
N TYR A 3 6.98 -13.71 -1.35
CA TYR A 3 7.98 -13.34 -2.36
C TYR A 3 9.16 -12.54 -1.81
N GLY A 4 9.04 -11.95 -0.63
CA GLY A 4 10.11 -11.17 -0.01
C GLY A 4 9.66 -10.19 1.06
N ILE A 5 10.60 -9.38 1.54
CA ILE A 5 10.38 -8.37 2.60
C ILE A 5 10.74 -6.99 2.04
N ALA A 6 9.83 -6.03 2.17
CA ALA A 6 10.14 -4.62 1.96
C ALA A 6 10.27 -3.91 3.31
N ILE A 7 11.42 -3.26 3.54
CA ILE A 7 11.65 -2.41 4.71
C ILE A 7 11.30 -0.98 4.32
N ASN A 8 10.47 -0.30 5.12
CA ASN A 8 10.14 1.10 4.88
C ASN A 8 11.44 1.94 4.88
N PRO A 9 11.70 2.76 3.83
CA PRO A 9 12.94 3.53 3.71
C PRO A 9 13.18 4.53 4.87
N ALA A 10 12.12 4.95 5.57
CA ALA A 10 12.24 5.78 6.78
C ALA A 10 12.88 5.04 7.97
N ARG A 11 13.05 3.71 7.88
CA ARG A 11 13.65 2.85 8.91
C ARG A 11 15.06 2.42 8.52
N THR A 12 15.94 3.40 8.40
CA THR A 12 17.37 3.18 8.09
C THR A 12 18.06 2.29 9.12
N ASP A 13 17.61 2.32 10.38
CA ASP A 13 18.07 1.43 11.44
C ASP A 13 17.84 -0.06 11.11
N LEU A 14 16.70 -0.39 10.51
CA LEU A 14 16.38 -1.75 10.12
C LEU A 14 17.12 -2.15 8.84
N ILE A 15 17.23 -1.24 7.88
CA ILE A 15 17.99 -1.48 6.65
C ILE A 15 19.43 -1.84 6.99
N GLU A 16 20.10 -1.04 7.82
CA GLU A 16 21.48 -1.31 8.24
C GLU A 16 21.61 -2.61 9.02
N ARG A 17 20.62 -2.94 9.86
CA ARG A 17 20.63 -4.18 10.64
C ARG A 17 20.52 -5.44 9.78
N PHE A 18 19.86 -5.36 8.63
CA PHE A 18 19.56 -6.53 7.80
C PHE A 18 20.31 -6.56 6.46
N LYS A 19 21.15 -5.56 6.16
CA LYS A 19 21.88 -5.47 4.87
C LYS A 19 22.74 -6.68 4.53
N ASP A 20 23.32 -7.34 5.53
CA ASP A 20 24.18 -8.51 5.38
C ASP A 20 23.45 -9.83 5.69
N SER A 21 22.12 -9.79 5.77
CA SER A 21 21.31 -10.98 5.99
C SER A 21 21.06 -11.74 4.69
N ASN A 22 20.77 -13.03 4.79
CA ASN A 22 20.32 -13.85 3.65
C ASN A 22 18.81 -13.71 3.38
N LEU A 23 18.17 -12.65 3.92
CA LEU A 23 16.75 -12.42 3.70
C LEU A 23 16.54 -11.80 2.30
N PRO A 24 15.49 -12.19 1.59
CA PRO A 24 15.14 -11.58 0.31
C PRO A 24 14.51 -10.20 0.55
N ILE A 25 15.36 -9.17 0.63
CA ILE A 25 14.95 -7.77 0.83
C ILE A 25 14.76 -7.10 -0.52
N TYR A 26 13.64 -6.38 -0.66
CA TYR A 26 13.24 -5.63 -1.85
C TYR A 26 12.80 -4.21 -1.47
N THR A 27 12.65 -3.34 -2.45
CA THR A 27 11.82 -2.14 -2.29
C THR A 27 10.34 -2.51 -2.37
N ILE A 28 9.45 -1.61 -1.94
CA ILE A 28 8.01 -1.86 -2.05
C ILE A 28 7.55 -1.81 -3.52
N GLU A 29 8.23 -1.01 -4.34
CA GLU A 29 7.98 -0.89 -5.78
C GLU A 29 8.37 -2.16 -6.54
N GLU A 30 9.46 -2.84 -6.16
CA GLU A 30 9.84 -4.14 -6.74
C GLU A 30 8.79 -5.22 -6.45
N LEU A 31 8.27 -5.27 -5.23
CA LEU A 31 7.19 -6.21 -4.87
C LEU A 31 5.88 -5.87 -5.60
N GLN A 32 5.58 -4.58 -5.82
CA GLN A 32 4.43 -4.16 -6.62
C GLN A 32 4.59 -4.58 -8.08
N GLN A 33 5.77 -4.34 -8.67
CA GLN A 33 6.03 -4.70 -10.05
C GLN A 33 5.95 -6.21 -10.25
N LEU A 34 6.48 -7.00 -9.31
CA LEU A 34 6.33 -8.45 -9.31
C LEU A 34 4.86 -8.88 -9.33
N ALA A 35 4.00 -8.24 -8.53
CA ALA A 35 2.57 -8.52 -8.56
C ALA A 35 1.95 -8.19 -9.92
N PHE A 36 2.28 -7.04 -10.51
CA PHE A 36 1.80 -6.66 -11.84
C PHE A 36 2.31 -7.58 -12.95
N ASP A 37 3.53 -8.11 -12.85
CA ASP A 37 4.06 -9.05 -13.82
C ASP A 37 3.34 -10.41 -13.76
N LEU A 38 2.87 -10.80 -12.57
CA LEU A 38 2.16 -12.06 -12.35
C LEU A 38 0.71 -12.04 -12.83
N VAL A 39 -0.03 -10.95 -12.55
CA VAL A 39 -1.48 -10.89 -12.80
C VAL A 39 -1.93 -9.74 -13.70
N GLY A 40 -0.99 -8.90 -14.16
CA GLY A 40 -1.28 -7.66 -14.88
C GLY A 40 -1.56 -6.49 -13.95
N LYS A 41 -1.62 -5.29 -14.52
CA LYS A 41 -2.11 -4.10 -13.81
C LYS A 41 -3.64 -4.17 -13.71
N PRO A 42 -4.24 -3.97 -12.53
CA PRO A 42 -5.68 -3.98 -12.39
C PRO A 42 -6.30 -2.81 -13.16
N GLN A 43 -7.53 -3.00 -13.63
CA GLN A 43 -8.35 -1.90 -14.12
C GLN A 43 -8.88 -1.10 -12.92
N ASP A 44 -8.88 0.23 -13.05
CA ASP A 44 -9.43 1.11 -12.03
C ASP A 44 -10.94 0.87 -11.84
N ILE A 45 -11.40 0.93 -10.59
CA ILE A 45 -12.82 0.82 -10.24
C ILE A 45 -13.39 2.24 -10.21
N PRO A 46 -14.34 2.59 -11.09
CA PRO A 46 -14.95 3.91 -11.08
C PRO A 46 -15.82 4.09 -9.84
N VAL A 47 -15.62 5.20 -9.15
CA VAL A 47 -16.39 5.61 -7.96
C VAL A 47 -16.90 7.04 -8.15
N SER A 48 -17.94 7.41 -7.42
CA SER A 48 -18.49 8.77 -7.48
C SER A 48 -17.56 9.79 -6.81
N ASP A 49 -17.23 10.85 -7.53
CA ASP A 49 -16.46 11.99 -7.01
C ASP A 49 -17.32 12.96 -6.18
N LYS A 50 -18.63 12.73 -6.10
CA LYS A 50 -19.56 13.60 -5.37
C LYS A 50 -19.47 13.38 -3.86
N ASP A 51 -19.50 14.46 -3.09
CA ASP A 51 -19.40 14.38 -1.63
C ASP A 51 -20.67 13.80 -0.99
N GLU A 52 -21.85 14.00 -1.59
CA GLU A 52 -23.09 13.38 -1.13
C GLU A 52 -23.11 11.84 -1.30
N ASP A 53 -22.21 11.29 -2.12
CA ASP A 53 -22.07 9.85 -2.36
C ASP A 53 -20.96 9.20 -1.50
N ILE A 54 -20.47 9.89 -0.47
CA ILE A 54 -19.60 9.30 0.55
C ILE A 54 -20.44 8.34 1.40
N VAL A 55 -20.02 7.07 1.45
CA VAL A 55 -20.75 6.00 2.16
C VAL A 55 -20.14 5.66 3.52
N ALA A 56 -18.88 6.02 3.77
CA ALA A 56 -18.24 5.90 5.08
C ALA A 56 -17.07 6.87 5.25
N ILE A 57 -16.74 7.19 6.50
CA ILE A 57 -15.57 7.99 6.91
C ILE A 57 -14.57 7.08 7.62
N VAL A 58 -13.29 7.19 7.28
CA VAL A 58 -12.19 6.48 7.94
C VAL A 58 -11.54 7.43 8.93
N GLU A 59 -11.90 7.26 10.20
CA GLU A 59 -11.29 7.99 11.32
C GLU A 59 -10.03 7.25 11.80
N TYR A 60 -8.95 8.00 11.99
CA TYR A 60 -7.72 7.50 12.58
C TYR A 60 -7.80 7.51 14.10
N ARG A 61 -6.90 6.77 14.75
CA ARG A 61 -6.88 6.59 16.22
C ARG A 61 -6.81 7.87 17.05
N ASP A 62 -6.42 8.99 16.45
CA ASP A 62 -6.32 10.30 17.09
C ASP A 62 -7.56 11.19 16.86
N GLY A 63 -8.59 10.68 16.19
CA GLY A 63 -9.81 11.40 15.83
C GLY A 63 -9.72 12.19 14.52
N SER A 64 -8.57 12.19 13.83
CA SER A 64 -8.47 12.82 12.51
C SER A 64 -9.10 11.96 11.42
N ILE A 65 -9.69 12.60 10.40
CA ILE A 65 -10.20 11.89 9.22
C ILE A 65 -9.03 11.70 8.26
N ILE A 66 -8.76 10.45 7.88
CA ILE A 66 -7.65 10.11 6.98
C ILE A 66 -8.09 9.65 5.59
N ASP A 67 -9.33 9.18 5.46
CA ASP A 67 -9.88 8.72 4.19
C ASP A 67 -11.42 8.68 4.21
N VAL A 68 -12.03 8.50 3.04
CA VAL A 68 -13.47 8.28 2.85
C VAL A 68 -13.73 7.14 1.87
N VAL A 69 -14.79 6.37 2.10
CA VAL A 69 -15.25 5.33 1.15
C VAL A 69 -16.34 5.93 0.27
N ARG A 70 -16.18 5.81 -1.04
CA ARG A 70 -17.08 6.37 -2.06
C ARG A 70 -17.96 5.30 -2.70
N LYS A 71 -19.17 5.69 -3.10
CA LYS A 71 -20.11 4.85 -3.84
C LYS A 71 -19.52 4.39 -5.19
N PRO A 72 -19.53 3.08 -5.52
CA PRO A 72 -19.18 2.58 -6.85
C PRO A 72 -20.15 3.09 -7.94
N LEU A 73 -19.64 3.30 -9.15
CA LEU A 73 -20.44 3.65 -10.34
C LEU A 73 -20.95 2.42 -11.10
#